data_AF-A0A919GU69-F1
#
_entry.id   AF-A0A919GU69-F1
#
_cell.length_a   1.000
_cell.length_b   1.000
_cell.length_c   1.000
_cell.angle_alpha   90.00
_cell.angle_beta   90.00
_cell.angle_gamma   90.00
#
_symmetry.space_group_name_H-M   'P 1'
#
loop_
_entity.id
_entity.type
_entity.pdbx_description
1 polymer ?
#
loop_
_entity_poly.entity_id
_entity_poly.type
_entity_poly.pdbx_seq_one_letter_code
_entity_poly.pdbx_strand_id
1 'polypeptide(L)' 'MTLWRQVLAALNDQSLDTAEREVILARGAAHLAARRTPQGQRTTDKEVMAIAFEEFGILLDAHQARIALRSLNPGMARG' A
#
# COMPACT_ATOMS: atom_id res chain seq x y z
N MET A 1 -6.85 -15.25 -0.71
CA MET A 1 -5.47 -15.09 -1.21
C MET A 1 -4.74 -14.11 -0.29
N THR A 2 -3.47 -14.31 0.06
CA THR A 2 -2.75 -13.39 0.98
C THR A 2 -2.33 -12.13 0.24
N LEU A 3 -2.25 -10.98 0.93
CA LEU A 3 -1.84 -9.70 0.34
C LEU A 3 -0.49 -9.83 -0.38
N TRP A 4 0.49 -10.50 0.21
CA TRP A 4 1.81 -10.67 -0.42
C TRP A 4 1.79 -11.52 -1.69
N ARG A 5 0.88 -12.51 -1.80
CA ARG A 5 0.69 -13.24 -3.06
C ARG A 5 0.07 -12.35 -4.14
N GLN A 6 -0.83 -11.44 -3.77
CA GLN A 6 -1.41 -10.46 -4.69
C GLN A 6 -0.37 -9.43 -5.14
N VAL A 7 0.46 -8.92 -4.23
CA VAL A 7 1.56 -7.99 -4.56
C VAL A 7 2.55 -8.65 -5.52
N LEU A 8 2.96 -9.89 -5.26
CA LEU A 8 3.86 -10.62 -6.17
C LEU A 8 3.22 -10.85 -7.54
N ALA A 9 1.93 -11.17 -7.61
CA ALA A 9 1.22 -11.26 -8.88
C ALA A 9 1.19 -9.89 -9.60
N ALA A 10 0.84 -8.81 -8.90
CA ALA A 10 0.77 -7.47 -9.45
C ALA A 10 2.11 -6.90 -9.95
N LEU A 11 3.24 -7.38 -9.40
CA LEU A 11 4.58 -7.02 -9.89
C LEU A 11 4.97 -7.76 -11.17
N ASN A 12 4.46 -8.98 -11.37
CA ASN A 12 4.86 -9.84 -12.48
C ASN A 12 3.83 -9.92 -13.61
N ASP A 13 2.58 -9.54 -13.34
CA ASP A 13 1.47 -9.64 -14.28
C ASP A 13 1.22 -8.29 -14.95
N GLN A 14 1.68 -8.16 -16.19
CA GLN A 14 1.43 -6.99 -17.04
C GLN A 14 0.06 -7.00 -17.72
N SER A 15 -0.76 -8.05 -17.52
CA SER A 15 -2.11 -8.14 -18.07
C SER A 15 -3.19 -7.54 -17.16
N LEU A 16 -2.84 -7.21 -15.91
CA LEU A 16 -3.71 -6.50 -14.99
C LEU A 16 -3.96 -5.06 -15.47
N ASP A 17 -5.19 -4.58 -15.28
CA ASP A 17 -5.49 -3.16 -15.45
C ASP A 17 -4.55 -2.33 -14.56
N THR A 18 -4.03 -1.24 -15.12
CA THR A 18 -2.99 -0.42 -14.47
C THR A 18 -3.50 0.12 -13.13
N ALA A 19 -4.79 0.48 -13.06
CA ALA A 19 -5.40 0.98 -11.83
C ALA A 19 -5.54 -0.11 -10.76
N GLU A 20 -5.95 -1.33 -11.13
CA GLU A 20 -6.08 -2.44 -10.18
C GLU A 20 -4.71 -2.87 -9.63
N ARG A 21 -3.70 -2.92 -10.50
CA ARG A 21 -2.30 -3.18 -10.11
C ARG A 21 -1.80 -2.15 -9.11
N GLU A 22 -1.99 -0.85 -9.38
CA GLU A 22 -1.56 0.22 -8.48
C GLU A 22 -2.24 0.14 -7.10
N VAL A 23 -3.54 -0.22 -7.05
CA VAL A 23 -4.25 -0.39 -5.77
C VAL A 23 -3.64 -1.52 -4.94
N ILE A 24 -3.29 -2.66 -5.56
CA ILE A 24 -2.67 -3.80 -4.86
C ILE A 24 -1.29 -3.41 -4.33
N LEU A 25 -0.48 -2.76 -5.15
CA LEU A 25 0.86 -2.31 -4.78
C LEU A 25 0.83 -1.23 -3.68
N ALA A 26 -0.10 -0.28 -3.75
CA ALA A 26 -0.30 0.72 -2.71
C ALA A 26 -0.65 0.10 -1.35
N ARG A 27 -1.49 -0.95 -1.34
CA ARG A 27 -1.79 -1.73 -0.11
C ARG A 27 -0.56 -2.46 0.41
N GLY A 28 0.24 -3.03 -0.49
CA GLY A 28 1.54 -3.62 -0.15
C GLY A 28 2.47 -2.61 0.52
N ALA A 29 2.58 -1.41 -0.03
CA ALA A 29 3.38 -0.31 0.51
C ALA A 29 2.91 0.12 1.89
N ALA A 30 1.60 0.31 2.07
CA ALA A 30 1.04 0.65 3.37
C ALA A 30 1.35 -0.43 4.43
N HIS A 31 1.21 -1.70 4.06
CA HIS A 31 1.47 -2.80 4.98
C HIS A 31 2.97 -2.96 5.32
N LEU A 32 3.86 -2.71 4.37
CA LEU A 32 5.30 -2.69 4.61
C LEU A 32 5.72 -1.50 5.48
N ALA A 33 5.14 -0.33 5.23
CA ALA A 33 5.36 0.87 6.03
C ALA A 33 4.96 0.64 7.49
N ALA A 34 3.77 0.09 7.73
CA ALA A 34 3.31 -0.25 9.07
C ALA A 34 4.19 -1.26 9.81
N ARG A 35 4.86 -2.17 9.09
CA ARG A 35 5.82 -3.12 9.69
C ARG A 35 7.17 -2.48 10.03
N ARG A 36 7.58 -1.46 9.27
CA ARG A 36 8.84 -0.73 9.47
C ARG A 36 8.69 0.43 10.47
N THR A 37 7.48 0.96 10.63
CA THR A 37 7.17 1.96 11.66
C THR A 37 7.41 1.36 13.05
N PRO A 38 8.16 2.04 13.93
CA PRO A 38 8.37 1.59 15.31
C PRO A 38 7.05 1.37 16.06
N GLN A 39 7.03 0.38 16.96
CA GLN A 39 5.85 0.13 17.79
C GLN A 39 5.43 1.39 18.56
N GLY A 40 4.15 1.72 18.51
CA GLY A 40 3.58 2.92 19.14
C GLY A 40 3.60 4.18 18.27
N GLN A 41 4.24 4.14 17.10
CA GLN A 41 4.15 5.22 16.11
C GLN A 41 3.11 4.91 15.04
N ARG A 42 2.50 5.96 14.50
CA ARG A 42 1.52 5.86 13.41
C ARG A 42 2.23 6.08 12.08
N THR A 43 2.07 5.13 11.18
CA THR A 43 2.53 5.26 9.80
C THR A 43 1.83 6.42 9.10
N THR A 44 2.63 7.23 8.42
CA THR A 44 2.23 8.42 7.69
C THR A 44 2.03 8.10 6.21
N ASP A 45 1.26 8.93 5.51
CA ASP A 45 1.08 8.83 4.06
C ASP A 45 2.40 9.03 3.30
N LYS A 46 3.29 9.90 3.78
CA LYS A 46 4.63 10.09 3.22
C LYS A 46 5.48 8.83 3.27
N GLU A 47 5.45 8.07 4.36
CA GLU A 47 6.19 6.80 4.46
C GLU A 47 5.63 5.76 3.49
N VAL A 48 4.32 5.73 3.28
CA VAL A 48 3.70 4.85 2.27
C VAL A 48 4.12 5.25 0.87
N MET A 49 4.14 6.55 0.55
CA MET A 49 4.62 7.05 -0.75
C MET A 49 6.09 6.69 -0.98
N ALA A 50 6.95 6.88 0.02
CA ALA A 50 8.36 6.54 -0.06
C ALA A 50 8.57 5.05 -0.35
N ILE A 51 7.90 4.17 0.41
CA ILE A 51 7.99 2.73 0.18
C ILE A 51 7.41 2.32 -1.18
N ALA A 52 6.31 2.93 -1.61
CA ALA A 52 5.70 2.62 -2.89
C ALA A 52 6.67 2.92 -4.05
N PHE A 53 7.42 4.01 -3.95
CA PHE A 53 8.45 4.36 -4.91
C PHE A 53 9.69 3.46 -4.78
N GLU A 54 10.24 3.32 -3.58
CA GLU A 54 11.52 2.65 -3.33
C GLU A 54 11.44 1.12 -3.56
N GLU A 55 10.34 0.49 -3.17
CA GLU A 55 10.21 -0.98 -3.16
C GLU A 55 9.39 -1.51 -4.34
N PHE A 56 8.47 -0.70 -4.88
CA PHE A 56 7.57 -1.14 -5.95
C PHE A 56 7.64 -0.30 -7.23
N GLY A 57 8.43 0.78 -7.24
CA GLY A 57 8.64 1.62 -8.43
C GLY A 57 7.39 2.36 -8.90
N ILE A 58 6.41 2.58 -8.03
CA ILE A 58 5.17 3.31 -8.36
C ILE A 58 5.11 4.66 -7.66
N LEU A 59 4.54 5.65 -8.34
CA LEU A 59 4.28 6.97 -7.78
C LEU A 59 2.86 7.01 -7.26
N LEU A 60 2.72 7.25 -5.96
CA LEU A 60 1.44 7.48 -5.32
C LEU A 60 1.29 8.96 -4.98
N ASP A 61 0.09 9.49 -5.15
CA ASP A 61 -0.27 10.75 -4.52
C ASP A 61 -0.69 10.55 -3.05
N ALA A 62 -0.82 11.67 -2.32
CA ALA A 62 -1.22 11.65 -0.93
C ALA A 62 -2.64 11.11 -0.71
N HIS A 63 -3.53 11.17 -1.70
CA HIS A 63 -4.88 10.63 -1.61
C HIS A 63 -4.87 9.10 -1.66
N GLN A 64 -4.16 8.52 -2.63
CA GLN A 64 -3.96 7.08 -2.80
C GLN A 64 -3.25 6.48 -1.57
N ALA A 65 -2.22 7.13 -1.05
CA ALA A 65 -1.51 6.69 0.16
C ALA A 65 -2.44 6.67 1.39
N ARG A 66 -3.30 7.68 1.55
CA ARG A 66 -4.29 7.72 2.65
C ARG A 66 -5.35 6.62 2.51
N ILE A 67 -5.81 6.32 1.30
CA ILE A 67 -6.73 5.20 1.05
C ILE A 67 -6.06 3.88 1.42
N ALA A 68 -4.81 3.68 1.00
CA ALA A 68 -4.05 2.46 1.32
C ALA A 68 -3.86 2.29 2.83
N LEU A 69 -3.52 3.35 3.56
CA LEU A 69 -3.44 3.32 5.02
C LEU A 69 -4.77 2.96 5.69
N ARG A 70 -5.88 3.50 5.19
CA ARG A 70 -7.22 3.19 5.73
C ARG A 70 -7.57 1.71 5.57
N SER A 71 -7.08 1.06 4.51
CA SER A 71 -7.31 -0.36 4.27
C SER A 71 -6.63 -1.29 5.28
N LEU A 72 -5.61 -0.82 6.02
CA LEU A 72 -4.96 -1.57 7.09
C LEU A 72 -5.84 -1.72 8.35
N ASN A 73 -6.75 -0.76 8.58
CA ASN A 73 -7.65 -0.72 9.73
C ASN A 73 -9.10 -0.53 9.26
N PRO A 74 -9.73 -1.55 8.65
CA PRO A 74 -11.09 -1.45 8.14
C PRO A 74 -12.15 -1.17 9.23
N GLY A 75 -11.81 -1.34 10.51
CA GLY A 75 -12.69 -1.11 11.66
C GLY A 75 -12.93 0.37 12.05
N MET A 76 -12.12 1.32 11.56
CA MET A 76 -12.25 2.76 11.92
C MET A 76 -12.97 3.61 10.86
N ALA A 77 -13.60 2.99 9.86
CA ALA A 77 -14.32 3.70 8.79
C ALA A 77 -15.84 3.82 9.01
N ARG A 78 -16.34 3.46 10.20
CA ARG A 78 -17.75 3.65 10.60
C ARG A 78 -17.83 4.52 11.85
N GLY A 79 -18.08 5.80 11.63
CA GLY A 79 -18.38 6.83 12.63
C GLY A 79 -18.95 8.03 11.91
#